data_AF-A0A0N1J1K8-F1
#
_entry.id   AF-A0A0N1J1K8-F1
#
_cell.length_a   1.000
_cell.length_b   1.000
_cell.length_c   1.000
_cell.angle_alpha   90.00
_cell.angle_beta   90.00
_cell.angle_gamma   90.00
#
_symmetry.space_group_name_H-M   'P 1'
#
loop_
_entity.id
_entity.type
_entity.pdbx_description
1 polymer ?
#
loop_
_entity_poly.entity_id
_entity_poly.type
_entity_poly.pdbx_seq_one_letter_code
_entity_poly.pdbx_strand_id
1 'polypeptide(L)'
;MQVYLKEKIGNPLLFTGRKKELNHLLKWVDGIKLEFSKSKAIISRRKTGKSALMQRFYNILFAQKGQVIPFYFEIKETNKWIVEFAREFFITFICQYIAFQTRNPNYLNNIHSYDLLIKAAKKEKLDYLIVHIENFAHLYHSGAIDTIWDIAREAPRTIAALN
;
A
#
# COMPACT_ATOMS: atom_id res chain seq x y z
N MET A 1 -17.12 -9.32 -6.47
CA MET A 1 -15.95 -8.42 -6.36
C MET A 1 -14.80 -9.26 -5.85
N GLN A 2 -13.66 -9.28 -6.54
CA GLN A 2 -12.48 -9.98 -6.04
C GLN A 2 -11.95 -9.25 -4.79
N VAL A 3 -11.59 -10.02 -3.76
CA VAL A 3 -11.07 -9.49 -2.49
C VAL A 3 -9.56 -9.68 -2.50
N TYR A 4 -8.82 -8.59 -2.45
CA TYR A 4 -7.35 -8.59 -2.43
C TYR A 4 -6.83 -8.39 -1.00
N LEU A 5 -7.46 -7.48 -0.26
CA LEU A 5 -7.26 -7.25 1.15
C LEU A 5 -8.50 -7.76 1.91
N LYS A 6 -8.28 -8.64 2.88
CA LYS A 6 -9.35 -9.17 3.74
C LYS A 6 -10.01 -8.03 4.52
N GLU A 7 -11.30 -7.84 4.31
CA GLU A 7 -12.08 -6.80 4.99
C GLU A 7 -12.38 -7.22 6.45
N LYS A 8 -12.14 -6.34 7.42
CA LYS A 8 -12.34 -6.61 8.86
C LYS A 8 -13.80 -6.77 9.27
N ILE A 9 -14.74 -6.47 8.38
CA ILE A 9 -16.19 -6.67 8.61
C ILE A 9 -16.63 -8.13 8.53
N GLY A 10 -15.71 -9.05 8.19
CA GLY A 10 -16.06 -10.43 7.95
C GLY A 10 -16.65 -10.57 6.54
N ASN A 11 -17.96 -10.81 6.44
CA ASN A 11 -18.62 -11.01 5.15
C ASN A 11 -18.75 -9.68 4.38
N PRO A 12 -18.08 -9.51 3.21
CA PRO A 12 -18.13 -8.27 2.43
C PRO A 12 -19.51 -7.90 1.89
N LEU A 13 -20.48 -8.82 1.90
CA LEU A 13 -21.87 -8.58 1.52
C LEU A 13 -22.63 -7.76 2.58
N LEU A 14 -22.14 -7.73 3.82
CA LEU A 14 -22.75 -6.98 4.92
C LEU A 14 -22.34 -5.49 4.92
N PHE A 15 -21.46 -5.08 4.01
CA PHE A 15 -21.07 -3.68 3.88
C PHE A 15 -22.22 -2.84 3.29
N THR A 16 -22.95 -2.13 4.15
CA THR A 16 -24.11 -1.33 3.78
C THR A 16 -23.99 0.11 4.30
N GLY A 17 -24.88 1.01 3.84
CA GLY A 17 -25.02 2.36 4.39
C GLY A 17 -23.91 3.38 4.04
N ARG A 18 -22.83 2.98 3.34
CA ARG A 18 -21.67 3.85 3.04
C ARG A 18 -21.46 4.15 1.54
N LYS A 19 -22.50 3.98 0.73
CA LYS A 19 -22.43 4.18 -0.73
C LYS A 19 -22.06 5.62 -1.09
N LYS A 20 -22.58 6.61 -0.35
CA LYS A 20 -22.31 8.03 -0.61
C LYS A 20 -20.84 8.37 -0.38
N GLU A 21 -20.27 7.92 0.74
CA GLU A 21 -18.87 8.14 1.11
C GLU A 21 -17.94 7.43 0.13
N LEU A 22 -18.26 6.19 -0.23
CA LEU A 22 -17.47 5.44 -1.22
C LEU A 22 -17.49 6.13 -2.59
N ASN A 23 -18.65 6.58 -3.06
CA ASN A 23 -18.76 7.33 -4.32
C ASN A 23 -17.98 8.65 -4.26
N HIS A 24 -17.94 9.33 -3.11
CA HIS A 24 -17.14 10.53 -2.93
C HIS A 24 -15.63 10.24 -3.00
N LEU A 25 -15.18 9.11 -2.44
CA LEU A 25 -13.78 8.66 -2.57
C LEU A 25 -13.43 8.26 -4.00
N LEU A 26 -14.34 7.62 -4.74
CA LEU A 26 -14.12 7.29 -6.15
C LEU A 26 -14.01 8.55 -7.02
N LYS A 27 -14.92 9.52 -6.85
CA LYS A 27 -14.80 10.83 -7.52
C LYS A 27 -13.50 11.55 -7.17
N TRP A 28 -13.02 11.40 -5.94
CA TRP A 28 -11.72 11.93 -5.54
C TRP A 28 -10.58 11.26 -6.31
N VAL A 29 -10.65 9.95 -6.56
CA VAL A 29 -9.64 9.25 -7.39
C VAL A 29 -9.66 9.76 -8.83
N ASP A 30 -10.84 10.02 -9.40
CA ASP A 30 -10.96 10.57 -10.75
C ASP A 30 -10.22 11.91 -10.88
N GLY A 31 -10.28 12.75 -9.83
CA GLY A 31 -9.57 14.03 -9.76
C GLY A 31 -8.06 13.93 -9.52
N ILE A 32 -7.51 12.76 -9.15
CA ILE A 32 -6.06 12.58 -8.96
C ILE A 32 -5.32 12.70 -10.30
N LYS A 33 -5.90 12.16 -11.38
CA LYS A 33 -5.31 12.22 -12.73
C LYS A 33 -5.16 13.64 -13.27
N LEU A 34 -6.01 14.56 -12.79
CA LEU A 34 -6.01 15.97 -13.16
C LEU A 34 -5.26 16.82 -12.12
N GLU A 35 -4.61 16.20 -11.14
CA GLU A 35 -3.87 16.85 -10.04
C GLU A 35 -4.72 17.80 -9.17
N PHE A 36 -6.05 17.72 -9.27
CA PHE A 36 -6.98 18.54 -8.50
C PHE A 36 -7.22 17.99 -7.10
N SER A 37 -7.12 16.67 -6.94
CA SER A 37 -7.39 16.01 -5.67
C SER A 37 -6.30 16.25 -4.65
N LYS A 38 -6.70 16.76 -3.48
CA LYS A 38 -5.82 16.98 -2.32
C LYS A 38 -5.95 15.86 -1.30
N SER A 39 -5.02 15.81 -0.34
CA SER A 39 -5.02 14.88 0.79
C SER A 39 -6.33 14.97 1.60
N LYS A 40 -6.85 13.82 2.02
CA LYS A 40 -8.08 13.72 2.82
C LYS A 40 -7.85 12.91 4.10
N ALA A 41 -8.50 13.32 5.18
CA ALA A 41 -8.54 12.58 6.44
C ALA A 41 -9.99 12.22 6.78
N ILE A 42 -10.23 11.01 7.28
CA ILE A 42 -11.54 10.55 7.77
C ILE A 42 -11.47 10.38 9.28
N ILE A 43 -12.16 11.25 10.01
CA ILE A 43 -12.16 11.26 11.48
C ILE A 43 -13.56 10.92 11.98
N SER A 44 -13.67 9.94 12.89
CA SER A 44 -14.90 9.66 13.63
C SER A 44 -14.61 8.72 14.82
N ARG A 45 -15.62 8.48 15.67
CA ARG A 45 -15.52 7.57 16.84
C ARG A 45 -15.10 6.15 16.48
N ARG A 46 -14.54 5.39 17.43
CA ARG A 46 -14.21 3.96 17.22
C ARG A 46 -15.45 3.16 16.78
N LYS A 47 -15.22 2.07 16.04
CA LYS A 47 -16.26 1.13 15.56
C LYS A 47 -17.32 1.70 14.60
N THR A 48 -17.05 2.82 13.94
CA THR A 48 -17.95 3.40 12.90
C THR A 48 -17.74 2.86 11.48
N GLY A 49 -16.82 1.91 11.30
CA GLY A 49 -16.56 1.28 9.99
C GLY A 49 -15.59 2.03 9.07
N LYS A 50 -14.80 2.99 9.57
CA LYS A 50 -13.78 3.70 8.77
C LYS A 50 -12.77 2.76 8.10
N SER A 51 -12.21 1.82 8.87
CA SER A 51 -11.22 0.87 8.36
C SER A 51 -11.83 -0.03 7.29
N ALA A 52 -13.07 -0.47 7.50
CA ALA A 52 -13.84 -1.25 6.53
C ALA A 52 -14.06 -0.50 5.22
N LEU A 53 -14.43 0.80 5.30
CA LEU A 53 -14.59 1.66 4.13
C LEU A 53 -13.27 1.76 3.34
N MET A 54 -12.14 1.97 4.02
CA MET A 54 -10.83 2.05 3.36
C MET A 54 -10.38 0.73 2.75
N GLN A 55 -10.63 -0.40 3.42
CA GLN A 55 -10.33 -1.73 2.88
C GLN A 55 -11.18 -2.04 1.64
N ARG A 56 -12.47 -1.71 1.69
CA ARG A 56 -13.38 -1.84 0.54
C ARG A 56 -12.92 -0.97 -0.63
N PHE A 57 -12.55 0.26 -0.34
CA PHE A 57 -12.05 1.21 -1.33
C PHE A 57 -10.75 0.71 -1.98
N TYR A 58 -9.80 0.20 -1.19
CA TYR A 58 -8.59 -0.46 -1.70
C TYR A 58 -8.93 -1.60 -2.66
N ASN A 59 -9.84 -2.52 -2.26
CA ASN A 59 -10.22 -3.66 -3.09
C ASN A 59 -10.83 -3.23 -4.44
N ILE A 60 -11.64 -2.17 -4.44
CA ILE A 60 -12.23 -1.61 -5.66
C ILE A 60 -11.14 -1.03 -6.56
N LEU A 61 -10.25 -0.19 -6.02
CA LEU A 61 -9.17 0.42 -6.81
C LEU A 61 -8.20 -0.63 -7.37
N PHE A 62 -7.86 -1.63 -6.56
CA PHE A 62 -6.99 -2.72 -6.99
C PHE A 62 -7.61 -3.50 -8.17
N ALA A 63 -8.92 -3.72 -8.14
CA ALA A 63 -9.65 -4.39 -9.22
C ALA A 63 -9.77 -3.55 -10.50
N GLN A 64 -9.88 -2.22 -10.38
CA GLN A 64 -10.17 -1.32 -11.51
C GLN A 64 -9.03 -1.16 -12.51
N LYS A 65 -7.80 -1.62 -12.19
CA LYS A 65 -6.62 -1.51 -13.08
C LYS A 65 -6.39 -0.06 -13.57
N GLY A 66 -6.62 0.92 -12.70
CA GLY A 66 -6.42 2.33 -13.03
C GLY A 66 -4.95 2.76 -12.96
N GLN A 67 -4.71 4.01 -13.34
CA GLN A 67 -3.41 4.69 -13.17
C GLN A 67 -3.07 4.99 -11.70
N VAL A 68 -4.07 4.96 -10.82
CA VAL A 68 -3.86 5.18 -9.38
C VAL A 68 -3.53 3.85 -8.72
N ILE A 69 -2.30 3.75 -8.20
CA ILE A 69 -1.81 2.57 -7.48
C ILE A 69 -2.33 2.63 -6.03
N PRO A 70 -3.20 1.70 -5.60
CA PRO A 70 -3.67 1.68 -4.23
C PRO A 70 -2.59 1.11 -3.31
N PHE A 71 -2.38 1.79 -2.17
CA PHE A 71 -1.50 1.33 -1.10
C PHE A 71 -2.24 1.43 0.22
N TYR A 72 -2.30 0.32 0.95
CA TYR A 72 -2.94 0.23 2.26
C TYR A 72 -1.92 -0.17 3.32
N PHE A 73 -1.76 0.67 4.34
CA PHE A 73 -0.90 0.38 5.48
C PHE A 73 -1.66 0.62 6.78
N GLU A 74 -1.59 -0.33 7.71
CA GLU A 74 -2.23 -0.22 9.02
C GLU A 74 -1.17 0.01 10.10
N ILE A 75 -1.26 1.16 10.77
CA ILE A 75 -0.46 1.45 11.96
C ILE A 75 -1.13 0.77 13.16
N LYS A 76 -0.44 -0.22 13.75
CA LYS A 76 -0.93 -0.98 14.90
C LYS A 76 -0.74 -0.19 16.21
N GLU A 77 -1.61 -0.44 17.19
CA GLU A 77 -1.52 0.12 18.55
C GLU A 77 -0.44 -0.62 19.37
N THR A 78 0.80 -0.62 18.88
CA THR A 78 1.94 -1.27 19.54
C THR A 78 3.15 -0.37 19.49
N ASN A 79 3.95 -0.34 20.56
CA ASN A 79 5.24 0.35 20.55
C ASN A 79 6.12 -0.27 19.46
N LYS A 80 6.62 0.57 18.56
CA LYS A 80 7.46 0.14 17.45
C LYS A 80 8.59 1.12 17.25
N TRP A 81 9.79 0.60 17.10
CA TRP A 81 10.95 1.41 16.78
C TRP A 81 10.86 1.91 15.33
N ILE A 82 11.31 3.14 15.07
CA ILE A 82 11.11 3.81 13.77
C ILE A 82 11.73 3.03 12.61
N VAL A 83 12.87 2.38 12.83
CA VAL A 83 13.56 1.57 11.81
C VAL A 83 12.72 0.34 11.44
N GLU A 84 12.13 -0.34 12.42
CA GLU A 84 11.23 -1.46 12.17
C GLU A 84 9.93 -1.01 11.51
N PHE A 85 9.43 0.17 11.87
CA PHE A 85 8.29 0.78 11.20
C PHE A 85 8.58 1.07 9.73
N ALA A 86 9.71 1.70 9.43
CA ALA A 86 10.16 2.01 8.08
C ALA A 86 10.31 0.74 7.25
N ARG A 87 10.93 -0.31 7.82
CA ARG A 87 11.06 -1.62 7.17
C ARG A 87 9.70 -2.25 6.84
N GLU A 88 8.79 -2.29 7.80
CA GLU A 88 7.45 -2.84 7.55
C GLU A 88 6.68 -2.05 6.51
N PHE A 89 6.74 -0.71 6.58
CA PHE A 89 6.11 0.16 5.59
C PHE A 89 6.65 -0.10 4.19
N PHE A 90 7.98 -0.08 4.03
CA PHE A 90 8.64 -0.27 2.75
C PHE A 90 8.32 -1.65 2.16
N ILE A 91 8.50 -2.72 2.93
CA ILE A 91 8.22 -4.09 2.49
C ILE A 91 6.74 -4.24 2.09
N THR A 92 5.82 -3.70 2.89
CA THR A 92 4.38 -3.76 2.60
C THR A 92 4.06 -3.05 1.29
N PHE A 93 4.66 -1.88 1.06
CA PHE A 93 4.51 -1.15 -0.18
C PHE A 93 5.03 -1.95 -1.38
N ILE A 94 6.26 -2.48 -1.32
CA ILE A 94 6.85 -3.26 -2.43
C ILE A 94 5.98 -4.49 -2.74
N CYS A 95 5.51 -5.21 -1.72
CA CYS A 95 4.63 -6.36 -1.91
C CYS A 95 3.32 -5.99 -2.63
N GLN A 96 2.64 -4.93 -2.16
CA GLN A 96 1.41 -4.45 -2.79
C GLN A 96 1.64 -3.89 -4.20
N TYR A 97 2.78 -3.23 -4.42
CA TYR A 97 3.18 -2.71 -5.71
C TYR A 97 3.42 -3.83 -6.73
N ILE A 98 4.24 -4.83 -6.39
CA ILE A 98 4.46 -6.01 -7.25
C ILE A 98 3.11 -6.70 -7.51
N ALA A 99 2.29 -6.92 -6.49
CA ALA A 99 0.98 -7.55 -6.65
C ALA A 99 0.07 -6.76 -7.61
N PHE A 100 0.08 -5.44 -7.51
CA PHE A 100 -0.74 -4.58 -8.36
C PHE A 100 -0.24 -4.59 -9.82
N GLN A 101 1.07 -4.46 -10.04
CA GLN A 101 1.63 -4.42 -11.39
C GLN A 101 1.48 -5.76 -12.12
N THR A 102 1.73 -6.87 -11.41
CA THR A 102 1.70 -8.23 -11.98
C THR A 102 0.31 -8.85 -11.98
N ARG A 103 -0.65 -8.23 -11.28
CA ARG A 103 -1.99 -8.77 -11.02
C ARG A 103 -1.96 -10.13 -10.30
N ASN A 104 -0.89 -10.40 -9.57
CA ASN A 104 -0.72 -11.62 -8.81
C ASN A 104 -0.93 -11.35 -7.31
N PRO A 105 -2.11 -11.67 -6.74
CA PRO A 105 -2.42 -11.41 -5.34
C PRO A 105 -1.56 -12.23 -4.37
N ASN A 106 -0.84 -13.25 -4.85
CA ASN A 106 0.05 -14.04 -3.99
C ASN A 106 1.17 -13.20 -3.38
N TYR A 107 1.57 -12.10 -4.02
CA TYR A 107 2.55 -11.16 -3.49
C TYR A 107 2.00 -10.28 -2.36
N LEU A 108 0.68 -10.25 -2.12
CA LEU A 108 0.09 -9.58 -0.96
C LEU A 108 0.36 -10.33 0.34
N ASN A 109 0.78 -11.60 0.25
CA ASN A 109 1.21 -12.36 1.42
C ASN A 109 2.62 -11.91 1.79
N ASN A 110 2.78 -11.36 3.00
CA ASN A 110 3.98 -10.67 3.47
C ASN A 110 5.28 -11.45 3.20
N ILE A 111 5.99 -11.07 2.14
CA ILE A 111 7.37 -11.45 1.92
C ILE A 111 8.23 -10.61 2.86
N HIS A 112 8.79 -11.20 3.91
CA HIS A 112 9.56 -10.46 4.92
C HIS A 112 11.07 -10.34 4.64
N SER A 113 11.55 -10.96 3.55
CA SER A 113 12.97 -11.02 3.18
C SER A 113 13.25 -10.19 1.93
N TYR A 114 14.31 -9.38 1.97
CA TYR A 114 14.78 -8.59 0.84
C TYR A 114 15.18 -9.48 -0.35
N ASP A 115 15.84 -10.61 -0.11
CA ASP A 115 16.22 -11.56 -1.18
C ASP A 115 15.00 -12.12 -1.91
N LEU A 116 13.94 -12.43 -1.16
CA LEU A 116 12.69 -12.91 -1.75
C LEU A 116 12.00 -11.80 -2.55
N LEU A 117 12.05 -10.54 -2.10
CA LEU A 117 11.54 -9.39 -2.86
C LEU A 117 12.34 -9.18 -4.16
N ILE A 118 13.66 -9.27 -4.11
CA ILE A 118 14.53 -9.18 -5.30
C ILE A 118 14.21 -10.30 -6.28
N LYS A 119 14.07 -11.54 -5.79
CA LYS A 119 13.67 -12.70 -6.62
C LYS A 119 12.29 -12.48 -7.25
N ALA A 120 11.34 -11.94 -6.50
CA ALA A 120 10.01 -11.61 -7.01
C ALA A 120 10.08 -10.53 -8.10
N ALA A 121 10.83 -9.44 -7.87
CA ALA A 121 11.03 -8.38 -8.85
C ALA A 121 11.68 -8.90 -10.14
N LYS A 122 12.75 -9.70 -10.04
CA LYS A 122 13.40 -10.35 -11.20
C LYS A 122 12.45 -11.25 -11.97
N LYS A 123 11.72 -12.12 -11.26
CA LYS A 123 10.76 -13.06 -11.87
C LYS A 123 9.69 -12.31 -12.68
N GLU A 124 9.22 -11.19 -12.16
CA GLU A 124 8.14 -10.40 -12.73
C GLU A 124 8.64 -9.27 -13.64
N LYS A 125 9.95 -9.24 -13.95
CA LYS A 125 10.61 -8.25 -14.83
C LYS A 125 10.46 -6.80 -14.36
N LEU A 126 10.47 -6.59 -13.04
CA LEU A 126 10.43 -5.29 -12.38
C LEU A 126 11.82 -4.91 -11.89
N ASP A 127 12.83 -4.98 -12.75
CA ASP A 127 14.25 -4.88 -12.37
C ASP A 127 14.59 -3.52 -11.72
N TYR A 128 13.87 -2.46 -12.07
CA TYR A 128 14.01 -1.14 -11.45
C TYR A 128 13.77 -1.17 -9.93
N LEU A 129 12.94 -2.08 -9.42
CA LEU A 129 12.68 -2.23 -7.99
C LEU A 129 13.91 -2.76 -7.23
N ILE A 130 14.79 -3.50 -7.89
CA ILE A 130 15.92 -4.19 -7.26
C ILE A 130 16.84 -3.17 -6.59
N VAL A 131 17.18 -2.09 -7.30
CA VAL A 131 18.04 -1.02 -6.78
C VAL A 131 17.44 -0.38 -5.52
N HIS A 132 16.12 -0.16 -5.50
CA HIS A 132 15.44 0.38 -4.33
C HIS A 132 15.46 -0.59 -3.15
N ILE A 133 15.24 -1.88 -3.40
CA ILE A 133 15.26 -2.91 -2.36
C ILE A 133 16.67 -3.08 -1.78
N GLU A 134 17.69 -3.14 -2.64
CA GLU A 134 19.09 -3.29 -2.22
C GLU A 134 19.58 -2.08 -1.43
N ASN A 135 19.26 -0.86 -1.88
CA ASN A 135 19.61 0.36 -1.16
C ASN A 135 18.94 0.42 0.22
N PHE A 136 17.64 0.11 0.29
CA PHE A 136 16.92 0.06 1.56
C PHE A 136 17.52 -0.99 2.50
N ALA A 137 17.82 -2.19 1.98
CA ALA A 137 18.44 -3.26 2.75
C ALA A 137 19.82 -2.84 3.27
N HIS A 138 20.66 -2.21 2.45
CA HIS A 138 21.98 -1.72 2.87
C HIS A 138 21.86 -0.74 4.04
N LEU A 139 20.98 0.26 3.93
CA LEU A 139 20.78 1.27 4.98
C LEU A 139 20.18 0.71 6.26
N TYR A 140 19.31 -0.29 6.14
CA TYR A 140 18.77 -1.02 7.28
C TYR A 140 19.90 -1.71 8.08
N HIS A 141 20.84 -2.36 7.40
CA HIS A 141 21.96 -3.03 8.07
C HIS A 141 23.06 -2.07 8.54
N SER A 142 23.23 -0.92 7.89
CA SER A 142 24.24 0.08 8.27
C SER A 142 23.83 0.94 9.48
N GLY A 143 22.58 0.86 9.94
CA GLY A 143 22.09 1.64 11.08
C GLY A 143 21.88 3.12 10.80
N ALA A 144 21.66 3.52 9.54
CA ALA A 144 21.38 4.92 9.16
C ALA A 144 19.92 5.28 9.47
N ILE A 145 19.61 5.52 10.75
CA ILE A 145 18.25 5.63 11.29
C ILE A 145 17.42 6.74 10.63
N ASP A 146 17.95 7.96 10.49
CA ASP A 146 17.16 9.08 9.96
C ASP A 146 16.83 8.86 8.47
N THR A 147 17.83 8.44 7.71
CA THR A 147 17.73 8.21 6.26
C THR A 147 16.75 7.07 5.91
N ILE A 148 16.60 6.07 6.79
CA ILE A 148 15.78 4.91 6.47
C ILE A 148 14.29 5.24 6.37
N TRP A 149 13.82 6.14 7.24
CA TRP A 149 12.43 6.53 7.24
C TRP A 149 12.11 7.40 6.03
N ASP A 150 13.00 8.34 5.68
CA ASP A 150 12.82 9.18 4.50
C ASP A 150 12.72 8.34 3.22
N ILE A 151 13.59 7.33 3.06
CA ILE A 151 13.52 6.45 1.90
C ILE A 151 12.24 5.61 1.91
N ALA A 152 11.85 5.06 3.07
CA ALA A 152 10.59 4.31 3.17
C ALA A 152 9.39 5.17 2.77
N ARG A 153 9.31 6.40 3.29
CA ARG A 153 8.20 7.33 3.05
C ARG A 153 8.14 7.79 1.60
N GLU A 154 9.28 8.06 0.97
CA GLU A 154 9.34 8.52 -0.43
C GLU A 154 9.22 7.38 -1.44
N ALA A 155 9.39 6.11 -1.04
CA ALA A 155 9.34 4.96 -1.94
C ALA A 155 8.07 4.90 -2.81
N PRO A 156 6.84 5.09 -2.29
CA PRO A 156 5.64 5.10 -3.12
C PRO A 156 5.68 6.13 -4.25
N ARG A 157 6.23 7.32 -3.98
CA ARG A 157 6.32 8.40 -4.96
C ARG A 157 7.42 8.13 -5.98
N THR A 158 8.61 7.79 -5.51
CA THR A 158 9.80 7.63 -6.37
C THR A 158 9.67 6.43 -7.29
N ILE A 159 9.16 5.30 -6.78
CA ILE A 159 8.99 4.07 -7.57
C ILE A 159 7.85 4.21 -8.58
N ALA A 160 6.72 4.82 -8.19
CA ALA A 160 5.60 5.01 -9.11
C ALA A 160 5.93 5.96 -10.27
N ALA A 161 6.92 6.86 -10.12
CA ALA A 161 7.38 7.75 -11.18
C ALA A 161 8.25 7.06 -12.25
N LEU A 162 8.71 5.82 -12.00
CA LEU A 162 9.50 5.02 -12.94
C LEU A 162 8.64 4.16 -13.88
N ASN A 163 7.33 4.20 -13.72
CA ASN A 163 6.35 3.38 -14.43
C ASN A 163 5.48 4.20 -15.38
#